data_AF-A0A9D1UMV4-F1
#
_entry.id   AF-A0A9D1UMV4-F1
#
_cell.length_a   1.000
_cell.length_b   1.000
_cell.length_c   1.000
_cell.angle_alpha   90.00
_cell.angle_beta   90.00
_cell.angle_gamma   90.00
#
_symmetry.space_group_name_H-M   'P 1'
#
loop_
_entity.id
_entity.type
_entity.pdbx_description
1 polymer ?
#
loop_
_entity_poly.entity_id
_entity_poly.type
_entity_poly.pdbx_seq_one_letter_code
_entity_poly.pdbx_strand_id
1 'polypeptide(L)'
;MNPFQDDVSSFVNPAAVNPAMRLRMYRPTTVKKVAAWCGVVFGVLMLASGFAGTSDSLVADLLLGFGFGAGCIIPGAYWLLCNRRDSKLVTDWMLANRDYKANWEMLAADERDLFSRPEELPEIPERHWKTVWLLMVGAFAIAMVGAAFLPDPETTGAA
;
A
#
# COMPACT_ATOMS: atom_id res chain seq x y z
N MET A 1 28.90 -15.67 35.08
CA MET A 1 28.63 -14.46 34.28
C MET A 1 28.25 -14.92 32.89
N ASN A 2 26.98 -14.72 32.50
CA ASN A 2 26.39 -15.28 31.28
C ASN A 2 26.23 -14.13 30.25
N PRO A 3 26.83 -14.18 29.06
CA PRO A 3 26.88 -13.04 28.12
C PRO A 3 25.67 -12.95 27.16
N PHE A 4 24.54 -13.58 27.47
CA PHE A 4 23.40 -13.72 26.55
C PHE A 4 22.11 -13.11 27.08
N GLN A 5 22.19 -11.98 27.77
CA GLN A 5 21.02 -11.38 28.43
C GLN A 5 20.74 -9.96 27.96
N ASP A 6 20.72 -9.73 26.64
CA ASP A 6 20.39 -8.41 26.04
C ASP A 6 19.57 -8.53 24.73
N ASP A 7 18.56 -9.42 24.64
CA ASP A 7 17.80 -9.53 23.38
C ASP A 7 16.31 -9.88 23.54
N VAL A 8 15.61 -9.29 24.52
CA VAL A 8 14.14 -9.53 24.67
C VAL A 8 13.31 -8.27 24.93
N SER A 9 13.85 -7.06 24.71
CA SER A 9 13.07 -5.82 24.97
C SER A 9 13.16 -4.75 23.87
N SER A 10 13.44 -5.12 22.63
CA SER A 10 13.17 -4.25 21.47
C SER A 10 11.75 -4.46 20.94
N PHE A 11 10.76 -4.40 21.84
CA PHE A 11 9.42 -3.95 21.44
C PHE A 11 9.55 -2.46 21.08
N VAL A 12 10.12 -2.20 19.91
CA VAL A 12 10.14 -0.89 19.27
C VAL A 12 8.69 -0.42 19.27
N ASN A 13 8.40 0.58 20.10
CA ASN A 13 7.12 1.25 20.09
C ASN A 13 6.94 1.79 18.65
N PRO A 14 5.99 1.28 17.84
CA PRO A 14 5.86 1.69 16.45
C PRO A 14 5.56 3.19 16.30
N ALA A 15 5.09 3.83 17.38
CA ALA A 15 4.87 5.27 17.48
C ALA A 15 6.15 6.12 17.53
N ALA A 16 7.34 5.51 17.66
CA ALA A 16 8.61 6.24 17.82
C ALA A 16 9.63 5.94 16.69
N VAL A 17 9.17 5.50 15.51
CA VAL A 17 10.09 5.34 14.37
C VAL A 17 10.42 6.72 13.81
N ASN A 18 11.69 7.12 13.94
CA ASN A 18 12.23 8.37 13.41
C ASN A 18 11.73 8.61 11.96
N PRO A 19 11.18 9.79 11.63
CA PRO A 19 10.66 10.10 10.28
C PRO A 19 11.64 9.77 9.14
N ALA A 20 12.95 9.95 9.36
CA ALA A 20 13.98 9.61 8.38
C ALA A 20 14.09 8.10 8.12
N MET A 21 13.91 7.27 9.15
CA MET A 21 13.91 5.81 9.03
C MET A 21 12.68 5.34 8.24
N ARG A 22 11.51 5.94 8.48
CA ARG A 22 10.27 5.64 7.74
C ARG A 22 10.40 6.02 6.26
N LEU A 23 10.98 7.18 5.98
CA LEU A 23 11.25 7.61 4.61
C LEU A 23 12.17 6.62 3.86
N ARG A 24 13.19 6.08 4.53
CA ARG A 24 14.06 5.03 3.96
C ARG A 24 13.29 3.75 3.67
N MET A 25 12.46 3.29 4.60
CA MET A 25 11.68 2.06 4.45
C MET A 25 10.65 2.13 3.31
N TYR A 26 9.95 3.26 3.22
CA TYR A 26 8.91 3.49 2.22
C TYR A 26 9.43 4.07 0.90
N ARG A 27 10.74 4.21 0.75
CA ARG A 27 11.37 4.72 -0.46
C ARG A 27 10.82 3.99 -1.70
N PRO A 28 10.23 4.73 -2.64
CA PRO A 28 9.77 4.14 -3.89
C PRO A 28 10.96 3.79 -4.76
N THR A 29 11.15 2.50 -5.00
CA THR A 29 12.09 1.99 -6.00
C THR A 29 11.34 1.68 -7.29
N THR A 30 12.05 1.70 -8.42
CA THR A 30 11.47 1.33 -9.73
C THR A 30 10.85 -0.06 -9.68
N VAL A 31 11.51 -1.01 -9.02
CA VAL A 31 11.00 -2.38 -8.83
C VAL A 31 9.66 -2.40 -8.11
N LYS A 32 9.52 -1.67 -6.99
CA LYS A 32 8.24 -1.61 -6.23
C LYS A 32 7.12 -0.97 -7.06
N LYS A 33 7.43 0.08 -7.84
CA LYS A 33 6.45 0.72 -8.73
C LYS A 33 5.98 -0.23 -9.83
N VAL A 34 6.91 -0.91 -10.49
CA VAL A 34 6.59 -1.89 -11.55
C VAL A 34 5.78 -3.04 -10.96
N ALA A 35 6.19 -3.62 -9.83
CA ALA A 35 5.46 -4.69 -9.18
C ALA A 35 4.02 -4.28 -8.80
N ALA A 36 3.83 -3.06 -8.28
CA ALA A 36 2.50 -2.55 -7.95
C ALA A 36 1.62 -2.40 -9.21
N TRP A 37 2.16 -1.85 -10.30
CA TRP A 37 1.44 -1.75 -11.57
C TRP A 37 1.15 -3.11 -12.19
N CYS A 38 2.11 -4.04 -12.17
CA CYS A 38 1.90 -5.41 -12.62
C CYS A 38 0.76 -6.07 -11.84
N GLY A 39 0.74 -5.95 -10.51
CA GLY A 39 -0.35 -6.49 -9.69
C GLY A 39 -1.72 -5.93 -10.07
N VAL A 40 -1.82 -4.62 -10.30
CA VAL A 40 -3.07 -3.99 -10.77
C VAL A 40 -3.46 -4.50 -12.16
N VAL A 41 -2.54 -4.51 -13.12
CA VAL A 41 -2.81 -4.98 -14.48
C VAL A 41 -3.23 -6.44 -14.49
N PHE A 42 -2.50 -7.32 -13.80
CA PHE A 42 -2.84 -8.73 -13.70
C PHE A 42 -4.20 -8.96 -13.06
N GLY A 43 -4.52 -8.27 -11.96
CA GLY A 43 -5.82 -8.46 -11.35
C GLY A 43 -6.96 -7.89 -12.19
N VAL A 44 -6.75 -6.82 -12.96
CA VAL A 44 -7.74 -6.33 -13.94
C VAL A 44 -7.95 -7.35 -15.06
N LEU A 45 -6.87 -7.98 -15.55
CA LEU A 45 -6.97 -9.06 -16.54
C LEU A 45 -7.72 -10.27 -15.99
N MET A 46 -7.49 -10.65 -14.72
CA MET A 46 -8.23 -11.75 -14.07
C MET A 46 -9.72 -11.43 -13.87
N LEU A 47 -10.06 -10.18 -13.56
CA LEU A 47 -11.46 -9.75 -13.55
C LEU A 47 -12.06 -9.83 -14.96
N ALA A 48 -11.33 -9.35 -15.97
CA ALA A 48 -11.77 -9.34 -17.36
C ALA A 48 -11.95 -10.76 -17.91
N SER A 49 -11.13 -11.73 -17.51
CA SER A 49 -11.26 -13.12 -17.95
C SER A 49 -12.57 -13.76 -17.50
N GLY A 50 -13.13 -13.35 -16.35
CA GLY A 50 -14.44 -13.81 -15.90
C GLY A 50 -15.58 -13.42 -16.85
N PHE A 51 -15.41 -12.35 -17.64
CA PHE A 51 -16.38 -11.94 -18.68
C PHE A 51 -16.17 -12.64 -20.03
N ALA A 52 -15.03 -13.29 -20.22
CA ALA A 52 -14.69 -14.01 -21.44
C ALA A 52 -14.93 -15.54 -21.32
N GLY A 53 -15.38 -16.01 -20.15
CA GLY A 53 -15.63 -17.41 -19.88
C GLY A 53 -16.75 -17.99 -20.75
N THR A 54 -16.51 -19.17 -21.31
CA THR A 54 -17.50 -19.99 -22.04
C THR A 54 -18.05 -21.13 -21.16
N SER A 55 -17.87 -21.05 -19.84
CA SER A 55 -18.28 -22.09 -18.90
C SER A 55 -19.80 -22.08 -18.66
N ASP A 56 -20.33 -23.21 -18.19
CA ASP A 56 -21.76 -23.37 -17.88
C ASP A 56 -22.26 -22.45 -16.74
N SER A 57 -21.34 -21.80 -15.99
CA SER A 57 -21.69 -20.86 -14.92
C SER A 57 -20.82 -19.61 -14.94
N LEU A 58 -21.25 -18.62 -15.71
CA LEU A 58 -20.69 -17.26 -15.73
C LEU A 58 -20.51 -16.67 -14.32
N VAL A 59 -21.41 -16.99 -13.39
CA VAL A 59 -21.35 -16.47 -12.01
C VAL A 59 -20.18 -17.06 -11.24
N ALA A 60 -19.87 -18.35 -11.42
CA ALA A 60 -18.72 -18.98 -10.78
C ALA A 60 -17.39 -18.38 -11.27
N ASP A 61 -17.27 -18.16 -12.58
CA ASP A 61 -16.08 -17.54 -13.20
C ASP A 61 -15.88 -16.09 -12.74
N LEU A 62 -16.96 -15.33 -12.61
CA LEU A 62 -16.92 -13.97 -12.08
C LEU A 62 -16.50 -13.94 -10.60
N LEU A 63 -17.00 -14.86 -9.79
CA LEU A 63 -16.63 -14.94 -8.37
C LEU A 63 -15.16 -15.34 -8.21
N LEU A 64 -14.67 -16.32 -8.97
CA LEU A 64 -13.26 -16.71 -8.98
C LEU A 64 -12.37 -15.56 -9.47
N GLY A 65 -12.73 -14.94 -10.60
CA GLY A 65 -12.04 -13.77 -11.14
C GLY A 65 -12.00 -12.62 -10.14
N PHE A 66 -13.09 -12.40 -9.39
CA PHE A 66 -13.16 -11.41 -8.31
C PHE A 66 -12.24 -11.74 -7.14
N GLY A 67 -12.28 -12.97 -6.63
CA GLY A 67 -11.44 -13.39 -5.50
C GLY A 67 -9.94 -13.26 -5.81
N PHE A 68 -9.50 -13.81 -6.94
CA PHE A 68 -8.09 -13.73 -7.35
C PHE A 68 -7.70 -12.33 -7.81
N GLY A 69 -8.56 -11.65 -8.57
CA GLY A 69 -8.34 -10.30 -9.05
C GLY A 69 -8.20 -9.30 -7.91
N ALA A 70 -9.05 -9.40 -6.87
CA ALA A 70 -8.95 -8.61 -5.65
C ALA A 70 -7.61 -8.83 -4.93
N GLY A 71 -7.13 -10.07 -4.86
CA GLY A 71 -5.83 -10.42 -4.28
C GLY A 71 -4.64 -9.72 -4.95
N CYS A 72 -4.74 -9.43 -6.25
CA CYS A 72 -3.71 -8.72 -6.99
C CYS A 72 -3.90 -7.19 -7.00
N ILE A 73 -5.14 -6.72 -7.22
CA ILE A 73 -5.47 -5.29 -7.33
C ILE A 73 -5.29 -4.57 -6.00
N ILE A 74 -5.84 -5.11 -4.91
CA ILE A 74 -5.91 -4.43 -3.61
C ILE A 74 -4.52 -4.02 -3.11
N PRO A 75 -3.51 -4.90 -3.01
CA PRO A 75 -2.19 -4.51 -2.52
C PRO A 75 -1.45 -3.57 -3.48
N GLY A 76 -1.60 -3.78 -4.80
CA GLY A 76 -0.97 -2.93 -5.83
C GLY A 76 -1.53 -1.51 -5.83
N ALA A 77 -2.87 -1.37 -5.86
CA ALA A 77 -3.56 -0.10 -5.82
C ALA A 77 -3.31 0.64 -4.50
N TYR A 78 -3.38 -0.06 -3.36
CA TYR A 78 -3.07 0.52 -2.06
C TYR A 78 -1.65 1.10 -2.01
N TRP A 79 -0.66 0.34 -2.49
CA TRP A 79 0.72 0.81 -2.53
C TRP A 79 0.88 2.06 -3.41
N LEU A 80 0.26 2.09 -4.59
CA LEU A 80 0.31 3.23 -5.51
C LEU A 80 -0.32 4.49 -4.88
N LEU A 81 -1.45 4.34 -4.18
CA LEU A 81 -2.12 5.44 -3.49
C LEU A 81 -1.26 6.01 -2.37
N CYS A 82 -0.72 5.16 -1.49
CA CYS A 82 0.22 5.58 -0.45
C CYS A 82 1.44 6.25 -1.05
N ASN A 83 2.06 5.64 -2.06
CA ASN A 83 3.24 6.20 -2.71
C ASN A 83 2.98 7.59 -3.31
N ARG A 84 1.82 7.83 -3.92
CA ARG A 84 1.46 9.13 -4.48
C ARG A 84 1.30 10.19 -3.39
N ARG A 85 0.66 9.83 -2.27
CA ARG A 85 0.48 10.72 -1.11
C ARG A 85 1.82 11.05 -0.45
N ASP A 86 2.62 10.02 -0.17
CA ASP A 86 3.94 10.15 0.45
C ASP A 86 4.87 11.00 -0.43
N SER A 87 4.91 10.74 -1.74
CA SER A 87 5.74 11.51 -2.68
C SER A 87 5.32 12.99 -2.73
N LYS A 88 4.02 13.28 -2.71
CA LYS A 88 3.53 14.66 -2.69
C LYS A 88 3.98 15.37 -1.41
N LEU A 89 3.75 14.77 -0.25
CA LEU A 89 4.11 15.33 1.05
C LEU A 89 5.62 15.61 1.17
N VAL A 90 6.47 14.68 0.71
CA VAL A 90 7.93 14.89 0.70
C VAL A 90 8.34 15.96 -0.31
N THR A 91 7.70 16.02 -1.47
CA THR A 91 8.00 17.04 -2.50
C THR A 91 7.65 18.43 -2.01
N ASP A 92 6.47 18.60 -1.40
CA ASP A 92 6.00 19.87 -0.85
C ASP A 92 6.96 20.36 0.24
N TRP A 93 7.39 19.46 1.15
CA TRP A 93 8.42 19.77 2.15
C TRP A 93 9.77 20.13 1.53
N MET A 94 10.24 19.40 0.51
CA MET A 94 11.51 19.71 -0.15
C MET A 94 11.49 21.10 -0.81
N LEU A 95 10.36 21.49 -1.41
CA LEU A 95 10.20 22.82 -1.99
C LEU A 95 10.23 23.90 -0.91
N ALA A 96 9.44 23.75 0.15
CA ALA A 96 9.42 24.68 1.29
C ALA A 96 10.82 24.85 1.91
N ASN A 97 11.54 23.75 2.13
CA ASN A 97 12.89 23.80 2.70
C ASN A 97 13.96 24.32 1.73
N ARG A 98 13.79 24.13 0.41
CA ARG A 98 14.68 24.73 -0.59
C ARG A 98 14.53 26.25 -0.60
N ASP A 99 13.30 26.74 -0.58
CA ASP A 99 12.99 28.17 -0.56
C ASP A 99 13.45 28.80 0.75
N TYR A 100 13.24 28.11 1.88
CA TYR A 100 13.79 28.51 3.17
C TYR A 100 15.31 28.64 3.12
N LYS A 101 16.03 27.63 2.61
CA LYS A 101 17.51 27.68 2.52
C LYS A 101 18.01 28.78 1.60
N ALA A 102 17.37 28.97 0.44
CA ALA A 102 17.73 30.03 -0.49
C ALA A 102 17.59 31.42 0.15
N ASN A 103 16.49 31.65 0.89
CA ASN A 103 16.26 32.91 1.60
C ASN A 103 17.22 33.07 2.79
N TRP A 104 17.47 32.00 3.54
CA TRP A 104 18.40 32.00 4.68
C TRP A 104 19.84 32.31 4.26
N GLU A 105 20.29 31.77 3.12
CA GLU A 105 21.63 32.02 2.58
C GLU A 105 21.82 33.48 2.13
N MET A 106 20.75 34.17 1.72
CA MET A 106 20.77 35.58 1.32
C MET A 106 20.83 36.56 2.51
N LEU A 107 20.43 36.13 3.71
CA LEU A 107 20.41 36.98 4.90
C LEU A 107 21.80 37.18 5.50
N ALA A 108 22.01 38.37 6.08
CA ALA A 108 23.20 38.69 6.85
C ALA A 108 23.28 37.86 8.15
N ALA A 109 24.47 37.74 8.72
CA ALA A 109 24.71 36.83 9.86
C ALA A 109 23.89 37.20 11.11
N ASP A 110 23.62 38.50 11.30
CA ASP A 110 22.81 39.07 12.38
C ASP A 110 21.29 38.91 12.15
N GLU A 111 20.84 38.82 10.91
CA GLU A 111 19.42 38.62 10.56
C GLU A 111 18.99 37.15 10.62
N ARG A 112 19.96 36.23 10.53
CA ARG A 112 19.73 34.78 10.60
C ARG A 112 19.15 34.34 11.95
N ASP A 113 19.63 34.89 13.06
CA ASP A 113 19.13 34.54 14.39
C ASP A 113 17.66 34.95 14.62
N LEU A 114 17.14 35.86 13.80
CA LEU A 114 15.75 36.31 13.83
C LEU A 114 14.83 35.50 12.90
N PHE A 115 15.39 34.65 12.03
CA PHE A 115 14.58 33.87 11.10
C PHE A 115 13.98 32.64 11.80
N SER A 116 12.78 32.23 11.35
CA SER A 116 12.11 31.02 11.87
C SER A 116 12.97 29.77 11.71
N ARG A 117 12.80 28.76 12.57
CA ARG A 117 13.54 27.49 12.45
C ARG A 117 13.10 26.72 11.18
N PRO A 118 14.02 25.97 10.54
CA PRO A 118 13.68 25.18 9.36
C PRO A 118 12.60 24.14 9.69
N GLU A 119 11.74 23.86 8.72
CA GLU A 119 10.64 22.93 8.90
C GLU A 119 11.17 21.49 9.01
N GLU A 120 10.75 20.80 10.08
CA GLU A 120 11.17 19.42 10.36
C GLU A 120 10.66 18.45 9.28
N LEU A 121 11.33 17.30 9.13
CA LEU A 121 10.94 16.30 8.14
C LEU A 121 9.53 15.78 8.45
N PRO A 122 8.59 15.82 7.48
CA PRO A 122 7.20 15.48 7.76
C PRO A 122 7.07 14.00 8.06
N GLU A 123 6.19 13.69 9.01
CA GLU A 123 5.93 12.31 9.41
C GLU A 123 5.09 11.60 8.34
N ILE A 124 5.67 10.60 7.68
CA ILE A 124 4.92 9.76 6.72
C ILE A 124 4.00 8.84 7.51
N PRO A 125 2.67 8.78 7.27
CA PRO A 125 1.74 7.96 8.05
C PRO A 125 2.03 6.45 7.97
N GLU A 126 1.54 5.68 8.95
CA GLU A 126 1.77 4.23 9.00
C GLU A 126 0.87 3.54 7.97
N ARG A 127 1.42 2.54 7.27
CA ARG A 127 0.66 1.78 6.29
C ARG A 127 -0.13 0.66 6.98
N HIS A 128 -1.44 0.68 6.85
CA HIS A 128 -2.36 -0.29 7.44
C HIS A 128 -2.40 -1.60 6.63
N TRP A 129 -1.26 -2.28 6.47
CA TRP A 129 -1.19 -3.56 5.74
C TRP A 129 -2.08 -4.66 6.34
N LYS A 130 -2.36 -4.60 7.64
CA LYS A 130 -3.34 -5.49 8.30
C LYS A 130 -4.74 -5.33 7.69
N THR A 131 -5.19 -4.10 7.46
CA THR A 131 -6.47 -3.82 6.82
C THR A 131 -6.49 -4.30 5.38
N VAL A 132 -5.40 -4.08 4.62
CA VAL A 132 -5.26 -4.57 3.25
C VAL A 132 -5.37 -6.09 3.20
N TRP A 133 -4.70 -6.79 4.11
CA TRP A 133 -4.77 -8.25 4.21
C TRP A 133 -6.18 -8.74 4.55
N LEU A 134 -6.87 -8.09 5.50
CA LEU A 134 -8.26 -8.41 5.83
C LEU A 134 -9.20 -8.21 4.63
N LEU A 135 -8.98 -7.15 3.83
CA LEU A 135 -9.77 -6.92 2.62
C LEU A 135 -9.51 -7.99 1.56
N MET A 136 -8.26 -8.41 1.38
CA MET A 136 -7.90 -9.48 0.44
C MET A 136 -8.53 -10.82 0.85
N VAL A 137 -8.34 -11.22 2.11
CA VAL A 137 -8.89 -12.47 2.64
C VAL A 137 -10.41 -12.44 2.65
N GLY A 138 -11.01 -11.30 3.03
CA GLY A 138 -12.46 -11.12 3.01
C GLY A 138 -13.04 -11.24 1.60
N ALA A 139 -12.44 -10.57 0.61
CA ALA A 139 -12.87 -10.66 -0.79
C ALA A 139 -12.74 -12.09 -1.33
N PHE A 140 -11.64 -12.78 -1.02
CA PHE A 140 -11.43 -14.17 -1.42
C PHE A 140 -12.42 -15.11 -0.73
N ALA A 141 -12.66 -14.96 0.57
CA ALA A 141 -13.61 -15.78 1.31
C ALA A 141 -15.04 -15.60 0.79
N ILE A 142 -15.47 -14.37 0.50
CA ILE A 142 -16.77 -14.07 -0.11
C ILE A 142 -16.90 -14.76 -1.47
N ALA A 143 -15.85 -14.70 -2.30
CA ALA A 143 -15.82 -15.37 -3.59
C ALA A 143 -15.96 -16.91 -3.46
N MET A 144 -15.21 -17.52 -2.53
CA MET A 144 -15.25 -18.97 -2.29
C MET A 144 -16.59 -19.43 -1.74
N VAL A 145 -17.12 -18.73 -0.74
CA VAL A 145 -18.44 -19.02 -0.18
C VAL A 145 -19.50 -18.84 -1.25
N GLY A 146 -19.49 -17.73 -1.98
CA GLY A 146 -20.42 -17.49 -3.08
C GLY A 146 -20.40 -18.59 -4.12
N ALA A 147 -19.21 -19.07 -4.52
CA ALA A 147 -19.08 -20.16 -5.48
C ALA A 147 -19.59 -21.50 -4.94
N ALA A 148 -19.36 -21.80 -3.65
CA ALA A 148 -19.80 -23.04 -3.02
C ALA A 148 -21.32 -23.14 -2.83
N PHE A 149 -22.03 -22.00 -2.84
CA PHE A 149 -23.49 -21.94 -2.75
C PHE A 149 -24.19 -21.82 -4.11
N LEU A 150 -23.45 -21.87 -5.22
CA LEU A 150 -24.06 -21.93 -6.55
C LEU A 150 -24.69 -23.32 -6.78
N PRO A 151 -25.94 -23.40 -7.24
CA PRO A 151 -26.58 -24.67 -7.53
C PRO A 151 -25.88 -25.39 -8.69
N ASP A 152 -25.68 -26.69 -8.56
CA ASP A 152 -25.08 -27.50 -9.62
C ASP A 152 -26.00 -27.52 -10.85
N PRO A 153 -25.49 -27.18 -12.05
CA PRO A 153 -26.29 -27.16 -13.27
C PRO A 153 -26.88 -28.55 -13.59
N GLU A 154 -26.23 -29.63 -13.16
CA GLU A 154 -26.68 -31.01 -13.37
C GLU A 154 -27.94 -31.38 -12.55
N THR A 155 -28.17 -30.73 -11.41
CA THR A 155 -29.34 -31.05 -10.54
C THR A 155 -30.63 -30.35 -10.96
N THR A 156 -30.54 -29.31 -11.79
CA THR A 156 -31.68 -28.45 -12.14
C THR A 156 -32.31 -28.81 -13.49
N GLY A 157 -31.66 -29.66 -14.29
CA GLY A 157 -32.14 -30.11 -15.62
C GLY A 157 -32.97 -31.40 -15.62
N ALA A 158 -33.26 -31.99 -14.45
CA ALA A 158 -33.96 -33.27 -14.32
C ALA A 158 -35.45 -33.15 -13.94
N ALA A 159 -36.10 -32.01 -14.23
CA ALA A 159 -37.53 -31.79 -13.98
C ALA A 159 -38.33 -31.58 -15.26
#